data_AF-A0A0G0RYC0-F1
#
_entry.id   AF-A0A0G0RYC0-F1
#
_cell.length_a   1.000
_cell.length_b   1.000
_cell.length_c   1.000
_cell.angle_alpha   90.00
_cell.angle_beta   90.00
_cell.angle_gamma   90.00
#
_symmetry.space_group_name_H-M   'P 1'
#
loop_
_entity.id
_entity.type
_entity.pdbx_description
1 polymer ?
#
loop_
_entity_poly.entity_id
_entity_poly.type
_entity_poly.pdbx_seq_one_letter_code
_entity_poly.pdbx_strand_id
1 'polypeptide(L)'
;MKTFTLVPFGAFKQVRAQKLKQQDITIKELPEGIEFKSALWIMDDSVVHFSGQYPFIVAITHKIIADSIKSIFNYLWKISTLQK
;
A
#
# COMPACT_ATOMS: atom_id res chain seq x y z
N MET A 1 5.22 -13.87 -7.50
CA MET A 1 5.47 -12.81 -6.51
C MET A 1 4.14 -12.09 -6.35
N LYS A 2 3.53 -12.13 -5.16
CA LYS A 2 2.20 -11.59 -4.94
C LYS A 2 2.30 -10.20 -4.31
N THR A 3 1.69 -9.20 -4.94
CA THR A 3 1.71 -7.82 -4.44
C THR A 3 0.45 -7.56 -3.62
N PHE A 4 0.63 -6.97 -2.45
CA PHE A 4 -0.47 -6.52 -1.59
C PHE A 4 -0.52 -4.99 -1.62
N THR A 5 -1.67 -4.44 -1.95
CA THR A 5 -1.85 -2.98 -2.07
C THR A 5 -2.97 -2.54 -1.19
N LEU A 6 -2.68 -1.56 -0.34
CA LEU A 6 -3.65 -0.93 0.53
C LEU A 6 -3.97 0.45 -0.01
N VAL A 7 -5.26 0.75 -0.18
CA VAL A 7 -5.72 2.05 -0.69
C VAL A 7 -6.63 2.76 0.34
N PRO A 8 -6.70 4.11 0.31
CA PRO A 8 -7.61 4.85 1.17
C PRO A 8 -9.08 4.48 0.93
N PHE A 9 -9.92 4.68 1.94
CA PHE A 9 -11.37 4.52 1.82
C PHE A 9 -11.94 5.28 0.62
N GLY A 10 -12.78 4.62 -0.18
CA GLY A 10 -13.38 5.14 -1.40
C GLY A 10 -12.47 5.19 -2.63
N ALA A 11 -11.17 4.92 -2.52
CA ALA A 11 -10.24 4.97 -3.64
C ALA A 11 -10.44 3.80 -4.63
N PHE A 12 -10.99 2.67 -4.18
CA PHE A 12 -11.21 1.53 -5.06
C PHE A 12 -12.17 1.84 -6.21
N LYS A 13 -13.13 2.76 -6.01
CA LYS A 13 -14.05 3.25 -7.06
C LYS A 13 -13.33 3.85 -8.26
N GLN A 14 -12.09 4.32 -8.06
CA GLN A 14 -11.26 4.93 -9.09
C GLN A 14 -10.33 3.91 -9.77
N VAL A 15 -10.20 2.71 -9.21
CA VAL A 15 -9.36 1.65 -9.74
C VAL A 15 -10.11 0.91 -10.85
N ARG A 16 -9.52 0.85 -12.05
CA ARG A 16 -10.13 0.14 -13.19
C ARG A 16 -10.07 -1.37 -12.95
N ALA A 17 -11.21 -1.97 -12.58
CA ALA A 17 -11.34 -3.39 -12.25
C ALA A 17 -10.77 -4.34 -13.34
N GLN A 18 -10.86 -3.98 -14.62
CA GLN A 18 -10.31 -4.79 -15.71
C GLN A 18 -8.78 -4.92 -15.67
N LYS A 19 -8.06 -3.89 -15.22
CA LYS A 19 -6.60 -3.94 -15.09
C LYS A 19 -6.15 -4.86 -13.95
N LEU A 20 -6.93 -4.93 -12.87
CA LEU A 20 -6.64 -5.80 -11.72
C LEU A 20 -6.77 -7.28 -12.06
N LYS A 21 -7.75 -7.64 -12.90
CA LYS A 21 -7.96 -9.05 -13.31
C LYS A 21 -6.77 -9.65 -14.08
N GLN A 22 -5.90 -8.80 -14.63
CA GLN A 22 -4.73 -9.21 -15.42
C GLN A 22 -3.44 -9.23 -14.60
N GLN A 23 -3.49 -8.88 -13.31
CA GLN A 23 -2.31 -8.71 -12.46
C GLN A 23 -2.45 -9.52 -11.17
N ASP A 24 -1.34 -10.07 -10.66
CA ASP A 24 -1.30 -10.77 -9.36
C ASP A 24 -1.19 -9.77 -8.19
N ILE A 25 -2.18 -8.88 -8.09
CA ILE A 25 -2.28 -7.84 -7.07
C ILE A 25 -3.55 -8.07 -6.25
N THR A 26 -3.39 -8.22 -4.93
CA THR A 26 -4.52 -8.18 -4.01
C THR A 26 -4.64 -6.78 -3.44
N ILE A 27 -5.81 -6.17 -3.63
CA ILE A 27 -6.09 -4.83 -3.13
C ILE A 27 -7.08 -4.92 -1.97
N LYS A 28 -6.79 -4.20 -0.89
CA LYS A 28 -7.74 -3.93 0.18
C LYS A 28 -7.93 -2.43 0.34
N GLU A 29 -9.10 -2.06 0.81
CA GLU A 29 -9.44 -0.67 1.11
C GLU A 29 -9.44 -0.46 2.63
N LEU A 30 -8.85 0.65 3.07
CA LEU A 30 -8.86 1.06 4.47
C LEU A 30 -10.30 1.27 4.96
N PRO A 31 -10.59 0.95 6.25
CA PRO A 31 -11.87 1.30 6.87
C PRO A 31 -12.13 2.80 6.83
N GLU A 32 -13.41 3.17 6.77
CA GLU A 32 -13.84 4.54 6.95
C GLU A 32 -13.36 5.09 8.31
N GLY A 33 -12.91 6.35 8.33
CA GLY A 33 -12.39 7.02 9.52
C GLY A 33 -10.89 6.83 9.79
N ILE A 34 -10.19 5.95 9.06
CA ILE A 34 -8.73 5.81 9.18
C ILE A 34 -8.02 6.69 8.14
N GLU A 35 -7.36 7.74 8.61
CA GLU A 35 -6.52 8.60 7.77
C GLU A 35 -5.06 8.10 7.76
N PHE A 36 -4.74 7.24 6.81
CA PHE A 36 -3.36 6.89 6.49
C PHE A 36 -3.05 7.30 5.04
N LYS A 37 -2.22 8.32 4.87
CA LYS A 37 -1.84 8.87 3.56
C LYS A 37 -0.34 8.71 3.37
N SER A 38 0.03 7.73 2.57
CA SER A 38 1.41 7.54 2.14
C SER A 38 1.46 6.86 0.78
N ALA A 39 2.48 7.18 0.00
CA ALA A 39 2.79 6.53 -1.27
C ALA A 39 4.15 5.84 -1.12
N LEU A 40 4.09 4.55 -0.80
CA LEU A 40 5.27 3.76 -0.48
C LEU A 40 5.23 2.36 -1.08
N TRP A 41 6.41 1.80 -1.36
CA TRP A 41 6.63 0.39 -1.62
C TRP A 41 7.47 -0.20 -0.49
N ILE A 42 7.07 -1.36 0.00
CA ILE A 42 7.77 -2.08 1.06
C ILE A 42 8.32 -3.36 0.43
N MET A 43 9.64 -3.50 0.45
CA MET A 43 10.38 -4.68 0.02
C MET A 43 11.04 -5.31 1.27
N ASP A 44 11.71 -6.45 1.11
CA ASP A 44 12.16 -7.25 2.26
C ASP A 44 13.14 -6.53 3.20
N ASP A 45 13.98 -5.65 2.66
CA ASP A 45 15.00 -4.90 3.40
C ASP A 45 14.92 -3.38 3.18
N SER A 46 13.94 -2.93 2.40
CA SER A 46 13.91 -1.56 1.90
C SER A 46 12.49 -0.99 1.80
N VAL A 47 12.41 0.33 1.95
CA VAL A 47 11.19 1.10 1.75
C VAL A 47 11.47 2.17 0.72
N VAL A 48 10.62 2.25 -0.31
CA VAL A 48 10.64 3.35 -1.28
C VAL A 48 9.49 4.27 -0.94
N HIS A 49 9.78 5.52 -0.58
CA HIS A 49 8.77 6.56 -0.36
C HIS A 49 8.82 7.55 -1.53
N PHE A 50 7.66 7.90 -2.06
CA PHE A 50 7.57 8.76 -3.23
C PHE A 50 6.35 9.70 -3.13
N SER A 51 6.38 10.78 -3.90
CA SER A 51 5.26 11.72 -4.01
C SER A 51 5.11 12.23 -5.42
N GLY A 52 3.86 12.44 -5.84
CA GLY A 52 3.53 13.10 -7.10
C GLY A 52 3.22 14.60 -6.97
N GLN A 53 2.92 15.10 -5.76
CA GLN A 53 2.62 16.52 -5.54
C GLN A 53 3.90 17.37 -5.57
N TYR A 54 4.93 16.92 -4.85
CA TYR A 54 6.29 17.41 -4.97
C TYR A 54 7.13 16.22 -5.40
N PRO A 55 7.50 16.12 -6.70
CA PRO A 55 8.11 14.92 -7.23
C PRO A 55 9.41 14.57 -6.49
N PHE A 56 9.38 13.44 -5.78
CA PHE A 56 10.57 12.84 -5.20
C PHE A 56 10.42 11.32 -5.13
N ILE A 57 11.57 10.66 -5.02
CA ILE A 57 11.68 9.26 -4.66
C ILE A 57 12.86 9.09 -3.71
N VAL A 58 12.63 8.40 -2.59
CA VAL A 58 13.67 8.09 -1.61
C VAL A 58 13.61 6.60 -1.32
N ALA A 59 14.73 5.92 -1.51
CA ALA A 59 14.91 4.53 -1.12
C ALA A 59 15.68 4.47 0.20
N ILE A 60 15.10 3.79 1.19
CA ILE A 60 15.71 3.53 2.49
C ILE A 60 16.03 2.05 2.55
N THR A 61 17.30 1.69 2.37
CA THR A 61 17.78 0.30 2.45
C THR A 61 18.21 -0.01 3.87
N HIS A 62 17.23 -0.29 4.74
CA HIS A 62 17.47 -0.58 6.14
C HIS A 62 16.42 -1.54 6.71
N LYS A 63 16.85 -2.77 6.99
CA LYS A 63 15.96 -3.87 7.40
C LYS A 63 15.02 -3.52 8.54
N ILE A 64 15.51 -2.93 9.63
CA ILE A 64 14.67 -2.59 10.80
C ILE A 64 13.59 -1.56 10.42
N ILE A 65 13.89 -0.63 9.52
CA ILE A 65 12.92 0.38 9.07
C ILE A 65 11.87 -0.32 8.19
N ALA A 66 12.31 -1.16 7.25
CA ALA A 66 11.41 -1.95 6.41
C ALA A 66 10.48 -2.84 7.24
N ASP A 67 11.00 -3.58 8.22
CA ASP A 67 10.22 -4.44 9.12
C ASP A 67 9.22 -3.63 9.97
N SER A 68 9.61 -2.43 10.41
CA SER A 68 8.74 -1.52 11.18
C SER A 68 7.57 -1.02 10.32
N ILE A 69 7.85 -0.53 9.12
CA ILE A 69 6.82 -0.06 8.17
C ILE A 69 5.93 -1.23 7.72
N LYS A 70 6.50 -2.42 7.49
CA LYS A 70 5.77 -3.65 7.19
C LYS A 70 4.82 -4.03 8.33
N SER A 71 5.20 -3.81 9.57
CA SER A 71 4.33 -4.06 10.74
C SER A 71 3.11 -3.13 10.76
N ILE A 72 3.31 -1.84 10.45
CA ILE A 72 2.21 -0.87 10.30
C ILE A 72 1.29 -1.32 9.15
N PHE A 73 1.87 -1.66 7.99
CA PHE A 73 1.11 -2.18 6.85
C PHE A 73 0.30 -3.43 7.23
N ASN A 74 0.89 -4.39 7.92
CA ASN A 74 0.21 -5.63 8.34
C ASN A 74 -0.96 -5.36 9.28
N TYR A 75 -0.82 -4.41 10.22
CA TYR A 75 -1.92 -3.98 11.07
C TYR A 75 -3.07 -3.39 10.26
N LEU A 76 -2.76 -2.43 9.38
CA LEU A 76 -3.77 -1.79 8.52
C LEU A 76 -4.42 -2.81 7.58
N TRP A 77 -3.63 -3.73 7.02
CA TRP A 77 -4.10 -4.80 6.16
C TRP A 77 -5.08 -5.74 6.87
N LYS A 78 -4.84 -6.04 8.15
CA LYS A 78 -5.68 -6.92 8.97
C LYS A 78 -7.07 -6.32 9.20
N ILE A 79 -7.14 -5.02 9.48
CA ILE A 79 -8.41 -4.32 9.72
C ILE A 79 -9.14 -3.92 8.43
N SER A 80 -8.46 -4.01 7.29
CA SER A 80 -9.00 -3.67 5.97
C SER A 80 -9.77 -4.83 5.35
N THR A 81 -10.78 -4.49 4.57
CA THR A 81 -11.67 -5.46 3.91
C THR A 81 -11.24 -5.70 2.46
N LEU A 82 -11.40 -6.94 2.00
CA LEU A 82 -11.41 -7.23 0.58
C LEU A 82 -12.72 -6.69 0.02
N GLN A 83 -12.66 -5.85 -1.01
CA GLN A 83 -13.87 -5.57 -1.77
C GLN A 83 -14.21 -6.80 -2.62
N LYS A 84 -15.44 -7.30 -2.47
CA LYS A 84 -16.04 -8.34 -3.31
C LYS A 84 -16.42 -7.76 -4.67
#